data_AF-A0AAW4BLE3-F1
#
_entry.id   AF-A0AAW4BLE3-F1
#
_cell.length_a   1.000
_cell.length_b   1.000
_cell.length_c   1.000
_cell.angle_alpha   90.00
_cell.angle_beta   90.00
_cell.angle_gamma   90.00
#
_symmetry.space_group_name_H-M   'P 1'
#
loop_
_entity.id
_entity.type
_entity.pdbx_description
1 polymer ?
#
loop_
_entity_poly.entity_id
_entity_poly.type
_entity_poly.pdbx_seq_one_letter_code
_entity_poly.pdbx_strand_id
1 'polypeptide(L)'
;DRNGLKFYRPDGEISKADELVIITEQVEFIPLNELPNELPELITSNRASEEYINRYTSLFDTPWLAGKRIGIYEHSSAGRDLYYRIFETLGAEVIALERSNEFVPIDTEAVSEEDKTKAIKWSSEYNLDLVFSTDGDGDRPLVSDENGNWLRGDILGLLCAEALNIEALAVPISTNTAVELSHKFKHVERTKIGSPYVIAEFVTLAKKYSSVAGFEANGGFLLGSDVQLNGQSLKRLPTRDAILPAIMLLVAVG
;
A
#
# COMPACT_ATOMS: atom_id res chain seq x y z
N ASP A 1 13.12 -14.91 11.88
CA ASP A 1 12.89 -15.21 13.31
C ASP A 1 12.24 -14.05 14.09
N ARG A 2 11.75 -13.00 13.42
CA ARG A 2 11.13 -11.83 14.05
C ARG A 2 9.65 -11.75 13.71
N ASN A 3 8.87 -11.09 14.56
CA ASN A 3 7.48 -10.69 14.32
C ASN A 3 7.23 -9.33 14.99
N GLY A 4 6.07 -8.72 14.78
CA GLY A 4 5.72 -7.42 15.35
C GLY A 4 4.23 -7.22 15.56
N LEU A 5 3.88 -6.16 16.27
CA LEU A 5 2.52 -5.69 16.48
C LEU A 5 2.40 -4.27 15.95
N LYS A 6 1.42 -4.02 15.08
CA LYS A 6 1.06 -2.68 14.58
C LYS A 6 -0.30 -2.31 15.16
N PHE A 7 -0.36 -1.20 15.91
CA PHE A 7 -1.58 -0.77 16.59
C PHE A 7 -2.28 0.36 15.83
N TYR A 8 -3.60 0.26 15.78
CA TYR A 8 -4.47 1.29 15.20
C TYR A 8 -5.52 1.70 16.21
N ARG A 9 -5.75 3.01 16.29
CA ARG A 9 -6.92 3.62 16.92
C ARG A 9 -8.06 3.72 15.89
N PRO A 10 -9.31 4.00 16.33
CA PRO A 10 -10.42 4.23 15.40
C PRO A 10 -10.18 5.34 14.37
N ASP A 11 -9.23 6.25 14.62
CA ASP A 11 -8.87 7.38 13.77
C ASP A 11 -7.56 7.21 12.98
N GLY A 12 -6.83 6.09 13.12
CA GLY A 12 -5.63 5.78 12.34
C GLY A 12 -4.50 5.12 13.13
N GLU A 13 -3.28 5.17 12.58
CA GLU A 13 -2.06 4.70 13.27
C GLU A 13 -1.87 5.41 14.61
N ILE A 14 -1.31 4.69 15.59
CA ILE A 14 -0.90 5.31 16.86
C ILE A 14 0.22 6.34 16.65
N SER A 15 0.19 7.41 17.42
CA SER A 15 1.25 8.42 17.42
C SER A 15 2.48 7.97 18.21
N LYS A 16 3.59 8.69 18.09
CA LYS A 16 4.76 8.49 18.97
C LYS A 16 4.49 8.77 20.44
N ALA A 17 3.48 9.60 20.74
CA ALA A 17 3.04 9.81 22.12
C ALA A 17 2.28 8.59 22.65
N ASP A 18 1.43 7.98 21.83
CA ASP A 18 0.72 6.75 22.19
C ASP A 18 1.71 5.58 22.39
N GLU A 19 2.72 5.44 21.52
CA GLU A 19 3.80 4.44 21.70
C GLU A 19 4.49 4.57 23.07
N LEU A 20 4.82 5.81 23.47
CA LEU A 20 5.47 6.07 24.76
C LEU A 20 4.57 5.66 25.92
N VAL A 21 3.26 5.95 25.84
CA VAL A 21 2.30 5.50 26.86
C VAL A 21 2.28 3.97 26.93
N ILE A 22 2.12 3.28 25.80
CA ILE A 22 2.07 1.80 25.77
C ILE A 22 3.31 1.17 26.39
N ILE A 23 4.51 1.71 26.13
CA ILE A 23 5.78 1.13 26.62
C ILE A 23 6.03 1.44 28.10
N THR A 24 5.50 2.56 28.60
CA THR A 24 5.77 3.02 29.98
C THR A 24 4.67 2.64 30.97
N GLU A 25 3.47 2.33 30.49
CA GLU A 25 2.32 1.98 31.31
C GLU A 25 2.59 0.72 32.15
N GLN A 26 2.22 0.76 33.42
CA GLN A 26 2.32 -0.38 34.32
C GLN A 26 0.95 -1.04 34.42
N VAL A 27 0.79 -2.18 33.74
CA VAL A 27 -0.46 -2.95 33.74
C VAL A 27 -0.26 -4.27 34.46
N GLU A 28 -1.14 -4.59 35.40
CA GLU A 28 -1.20 -5.92 36.00
C GLU A 28 -1.87 -6.89 35.01
N PHE A 29 -1.16 -7.95 34.66
CA PHE A 29 -1.70 -9.01 33.81
C PHE A 29 -2.32 -10.10 34.67
N ILE A 30 -3.52 -10.53 34.29
CA ILE A 30 -4.18 -11.69 34.89
C ILE A 30 -3.76 -12.93 34.11
N PRO A 31 -3.31 -14.01 34.78
CA PRO A 31 -3.03 -15.28 34.14
C PRO A 31 -4.23 -15.83 33.36
N LEU A 32 -3.99 -16.48 32.22
CA LEU A 32 -5.06 -17.03 31.37
C LEU A 32 -5.99 -18.00 32.11
N ASN A 33 -5.47 -18.74 33.09
CA ASN A 33 -6.22 -19.69 33.93
C ASN A 33 -7.10 -19.01 35.00
N GLU A 34 -6.98 -17.70 35.18
CA GLU A 34 -7.81 -16.88 36.07
C GLU A 34 -8.88 -16.10 35.30
N LEU A 35 -8.89 -16.19 33.96
CA LEU A 35 -9.97 -15.67 33.12
C LEU A 35 -11.25 -16.53 33.31
N PRO A 36 -12.44 -15.97 33.04
CA PRO A 36 -13.67 -16.75 32.99
C PRO A 36 -13.48 -18.00 32.11
N ASN A 37 -13.98 -19.15 32.57
CA ASN A 37 -13.75 -20.47 31.96
C ASN A 37 -14.16 -20.58 30.47
N GLU A 38 -14.88 -19.60 29.93
CA GLU A 38 -15.27 -19.56 28.52
C GLU A 38 -15.03 -18.13 27.98
N LEU A 39 -13.92 -17.96 27.26
CA LEU A 39 -13.77 -16.82 26.35
C LEU A 39 -14.79 -16.97 25.21
N PRO A 40 -15.35 -15.87 24.68
CA PRO A 40 -16.26 -15.94 23.56
C PRO A 40 -15.57 -16.60 22.35
N GLU A 41 -16.30 -17.49 21.67
CA GLU A 41 -15.83 -18.08 20.43
C GLU A 41 -15.67 -16.99 19.38
N LEU A 42 -14.48 -16.91 18.77
CA LEU A 42 -14.19 -15.96 17.71
C LEU A 42 -14.66 -16.54 16.38
N ILE A 43 -15.48 -15.77 15.65
CA ILE A 43 -15.97 -16.13 14.33
C ILE A 43 -15.19 -15.36 13.28
N THR A 44 -14.69 -16.06 12.26
CA THR A 44 -14.01 -15.43 11.12
C THR A 44 -14.98 -14.53 10.34
N SER A 45 -14.54 -13.30 10.04
CA SER A 45 -15.31 -12.33 9.26
C SER A 45 -14.51 -11.87 8.06
N ASN A 46 -15.11 -11.94 6.87
CA ASN A 46 -14.50 -11.47 5.62
C ASN A 46 -14.82 -10.00 5.32
N ARG A 47 -15.56 -9.32 6.20
CA ARG A 47 -16.06 -7.96 5.96
C ARG A 47 -14.95 -6.97 5.58
N ALA A 48 -13.82 -6.99 6.29
CA ALA A 48 -12.69 -6.10 6.01
C ALA A 48 -12.11 -6.33 4.60
N SER A 49 -11.97 -7.60 4.20
CA SER A 49 -11.51 -7.98 2.87
C SER A 49 -12.45 -7.49 1.78
N GLU A 50 -13.76 -7.67 1.96
CA GLU A 50 -14.77 -7.22 0.99
C GLU A 50 -14.82 -5.69 0.89
N GLU A 51 -14.77 -4.97 2.02
CA GLU A 51 -14.73 -3.51 2.03
C GLU A 51 -13.45 -2.97 1.38
N TYR A 52 -12.30 -3.63 1.59
CA TYR A 52 -11.03 -3.25 0.97
C TYR A 52 -11.00 -3.49 -0.54
N ILE A 53 -11.56 -4.61 -1.03
CA ILE A 53 -11.72 -4.84 -2.47
C ILE A 53 -12.65 -3.78 -3.08
N ASN A 54 -13.82 -3.58 -2.47
CA ASN A 54 -14.82 -2.62 -2.94
C ASN A 54 -14.28 -1.19 -3.00
N ARG A 55 -13.43 -0.80 -2.04
CA ARG A 55 -12.78 0.53 -2.01
C ARG A 55 -12.10 0.89 -3.33
N TYR A 56 -11.53 -0.09 -4.05
CA TYR A 56 -10.84 0.15 -5.32
C TYR A 56 -11.71 -0.16 -6.52
N THR A 57 -12.47 -1.25 -6.47
CA THR A 57 -13.31 -1.65 -7.61
C THR A 57 -14.46 -0.68 -7.84
N SER A 58 -14.99 -0.04 -6.79
CA SER A 58 -16.06 0.94 -6.90
C SER A 58 -15.62 2.30 -7.47
N LEU A 59 -14.34 2.50 -7.75
CA LEU A 59 -13.82 3.73 -8.36
C LEU A 59 -14.00 3.75 -9.89
N PHE A 60 -14.48 2.65 -10.47
CA PHE A 60 -14.63 2.49 -11.90
C PHE A 60 -15.97 1.82 -12.22
N ASP A 61 -16.74 2.42 -13.13
CA ASP A 61 -18.05 1.89 -13.53
C ASP A 61 -17.93 0.80 -14.62
N THR A 62 -16.73 0.61 -15.17
CA THR A 62 -16.44 -0.35 -16.24
C THR A 62 -15.18 -1.16 -15.93
N PRO A 63 -15.07 -2.39 -16.48
CA PRO A 63 -13.85 -3.20 -16.41
C PRO A 63 -12.79 -2.63 -17.37
N TRP A 64 -12.21 -1.49 -17.01
CA TRP A 64 -11.31 -0.70 -17.86
C TRP A 64 -9.94 -1.34 -18.10
N LEU A 65 -9.57 -2.37 -17.33
CA LEU A 65 -8.37 -3.19 -17.56
C LEU A 65 -8.60 -4.31 -18.59
N ALA A 66 -9.71 -4.28 -19.34
CA ALA A 66 -9.97 -5.26 -20.39
C ALA A 66 -8.79 -5.36 -21.38
N GLY A 67 -8.29 -6.57 -21.58
CA GLY A 67 -7.15 -6.86 -22.45
C GLY A 67 -5.78 -6.67 -21.79
N LYS A 68 -5.73 -6.27 -20.52
CA LYS A 68 -4.51 -6.25 -19.71
C LYS A 68 -4.24 -7.61 -19.08
N ARG A 69 -2.96 -7.99 -19.01
CA ARG A 69 -2.50 -9.22 -18.36
C ARG A 69 -1.60 -8.85 -17.18
N ILE A 70 -2.01 -9.22 -15.97
CA ILE A 70 -1.33 -8.86 -14.73
C ILE A 70 -0.83 -10.12 -14.05
N GLY A 71 0.48 -10.19 -13.82
CA GLY A 71 1.07 -11.23 -12.99
C GLY A 71 0.96 -10.85 -11.51
N ILE A 72 0.43 -11.72 -10.68
CA ILE A 72 0.42 -11.55 -9.22
C ILE A 72 1.47 -12.47 -8.62
N TYR A 73 2.61 -11.91 -8.21
CA TYR A 73 3.58 -12.65 -7.41
C TYR A 73 3.01 -12.81 -6.01
N GLU A 74 2.52 -14.01 -5.71
CA GLU A 74 1.76 -14.25 -4.48
C GLU A 74 2.68 -14.45 -3.27
N HIS A 75 3.82 -15.15 -3.49
CA HIS A 75 4.74 -15.61 -2.45
C HIS A 75 3.97 -16.01 -1.17
N SER A 76 4.17 -15.29 -0.09
CA SER A 76 3.46 -15.41 1.19
C SER A 76 2.86 -14.07 1.66
N SER A 77 2.54 -13.16 0.73
CA SER A 77 1.85 -11.92 1.06
C SER A 77 0.52 -12.19 1.76
N ALA A 78 0.22 -11.44 2.81
CA ALA A 78 -1.03 -11.52 3.55
C ALA A 78 -2.26 -11.23 2.67
N GLY A 79 -2.13 -10.37 1.66
CA GLY A 79 -3.21 -9.95 0.78
C GLY A 79 -3.30 -10.74 -0.54
N ARG A 80 -2.48 -11.79 -0.74
CA ARG A 80 -2.39 -12.54 -2.01
C ARG A 80 -3.73 -13.04 -2.56
N ASP A 81 -4.68 -13.37 -1.68
CA ASP A 81 -6.02 -13.84 -2.07
C ASP A 81 -7.02 -12.70 -2.38
N LEU A 82 -6.63 -11.44 -2.15
CA LEU A 82 -7.42 -10.26 -2.48
C LEU A 82 -7.03 -9.65 -3.82
N TYR A 83 -5.75 -9.74 -4.20
CA TYR A 83 -5.22 -9.00 -5.35
C TYR A 83 -5.83 -9.44 -6.67
N TYR A 84 -5.93 -10.74 -6.94
CA TYR A 84 -6.55 -11.23 -8.17
C TYR A 84 -8.01 -10.77 -8.28
N ARG A 85 -8.76 -10.80 -7.17
CA ARG A 85 -10.16 -10.36 -7.14
C ARG A 85 -10.31 -8.89 -7.54
N ILE A 86 -9.39 -8.03 -7.08
CA ILE A 86 -9.39 -6.61 -7.43
C ILE A 86 -9.16 -6.44 -8.94
N PHE A 87 -8.06 -7.00 -9.47
CA PHE A 87 -7.67 -6.80 -10.86
C PHE A 87 -8.63 -7.48 -11.85
N GLU A 88 -9.14 -8.68 -11.55
CA GLU A 88 -10.15 -9.36 -12.38
C GLU A 88 -11.48 -8.60 -12.39
N THR A 89 -11.93 -8.07 -11.24
CA THR A 89 -13.14 -7.22 -11.19
C THR A 89 -12.98 -5.97 -12.06
N LEU A 90 -11.77 -5.44 -12.13
CA LEU A 90 -11.42 -4.32 -13.00
C LEU A 90 -11.19 -4.73 -14.46
N GLY A 91 -11.27 -6.02 -14.82
CA GLY A 91 -11.26 -6.52 -16.19
C GLY A 91 -9.95 -7.13 -16.68
N ALA A 92 -8.90 -7.19 -15.85
CA ALA A 92 -7.62 -7.78 -16.23
C ALA A 92 -7.70 -9.32 -16.27
N GLU A 93 -6.92 -9.94 -17.14
CA GLU A 93 -6.53 -11.34 -17.00
C GLU A 93 -5.43 -11.42 -15.94
N VAL A 94 -5.66 -12.22 -14.89
CA VAL A 94 -4.69 -12.37 -13.80
C VAL A 94 -3.98 -13.72 -13.87
N ILE A 95 -2.65 -13.68 -13.77
CA ILE A 95 -1.79 -14.87 -13.72
C ILE A 95 -1.20 -14.97 -12.31
N ALA A 96 -1.54 -16.02 -11.57
CA ALA A 96 -0.94 -16.29 -10.26
C ALA A 96 0.50 -16.81 -10.43
N LEU A 97 1.45 -16.21 -9.70
CA LEU A 97 2.87 -16.50 -9.81
C LEU A 97 3.43 -16.90 -8.44
N GLU A 98 4.04 -18.07 -8.41
CA GLU A 98 4.90 -18.56 -7.31
C GLU A 98 4.35 -18.36 -5.89
N ARG A 99 3.17 -18.93 -5.64
CA ARG A 99 2.62 -19.04 -4.28
C ARG A 99 3.52 -19.94 -3.42
N SER A 100 3.81 -19.48 -2.21
CA SER A 100 4.60 -20.20 -1.22
C SER A 100 3.79 -20.52 0.04
N ASN A 101 3.98 -21.72 0.58
CA ASN A 101 3.50 -22.09 1.92
C ASN A 101 4.51 -21.74 3.02
N GLU A 102 5.70 -21.27 2.64
CA GLU A 102 6.74 -20.78 3.54
C GLU A 102 6.81 -19.26 3.51
N PHE A 103 7.20 -18.66 4.63
CA PHE A 103 7.34 -17.20 4.71
C PHE A 103 8.52 -16.73 3.84
N VAL A 104 8.24 -15.74 2.99
CA VAL A 104 9.18 -15.12 2.05
C VAL A 104 9.34 -13.65 2.45
N PRO A 105 10.48 -13.27 3.06
CA PRO A 105 10.73 -11.89 3.46
C PRO A 105 11.07 -11.02 2.24
N ILE A 106 10.07 -10.30 1.73
CA ILE A 106 10.28 -9.29 0.67
C ILE A 106 10.60 -7.94 1.32
N ASP A 107 11.73 -7.35 0.91
CA ASP A 107 12.09 -5.96 1.20
C ASP A 107 12.02 -5.15 -0.11
N THR A 108 11.03 -4.26 -0.22
CA THR A 108 10.80 -3.47 -1.43
C THR A 108 11.87 -2.40 -1.68
N GLU A 109 12.69 -2.07 -0.67
CA GLU A 109 13.85 -1.17 -0.83
C GLU A 109 15.12 -1.92 -1.29
N ALA A 110 15.12 -3.25 -1.19
CA ALA A 110 16.27 -4.11 -1.48
C ALA A 110 15.86 -5.41 -2.18
N VAL A 111 15.12 -5.29 -3.30
CA VAL A 111 14.63 -6.45 -4.07
C VAL A 111 15.80 -7.35 -4.50
N SER A 112 15.66 -8.65 -4.25
CA SER A 112 16.70 -9.64 -4.52
C SER A 112 16.96 -9.82 -6.03
N GLU A 113 18.17 -10.25 -6.40
CA GLU A 113 18.48 -10.60 -7.81
C GLU A 113 17.63 -11.77 -8.31
N GLU A 114 17.21 -12.67 -7.42
CA GLU A 114 16.31 -13.76 -7.74
C GLU A 114 14.93 -13.21 -8.14
N ASP A 115 14.33 -12.33 -7.34
CA ASP A 115 13.02 -11.74 -7.62
C ASP A 115 13.05 -10.82 -8.86
N LYS A 116 14.17 -10.13 -9.12
CA LYS A 116 14.38 -9.40 -10.38
C LYS A 116 14.36 -10.33 -11.59
N THR A 117 15.08 -11.44 -11.51
CA THR A 117 15.15 -12.43 -12.60
C THR A 117 13.79 -13.08 -12.84
N LYS A 118 13.05 -13.40 -11.77
CA LYS A 118 11.69 -13.95 -11.83
C LYS A 118 10.75 -13.01 -12.59
N ALA A 119 10.71 -11.73 -12.23
CA ALA A 119 9.83 -10.75 -12.87
C ALA A 119 10.08 -10.60 -14.38
N ILE A 120 11.34 -10.50 -14.79
CA ILE A 120 11.73 -10.45 -16.22
C ILE A 120 11.26 -11.71 -16.94
N LYS A 121 11.50 -12.88 -16.34
CA LYS A 121 11.07 -14.17 -16.91
C LYS A 121 9.56 -14.22 -17.08
N TRP A 122 8.79 -13.94 -16.02
CA TRP A 122 7.33 -14.00 -16.06
C TRP A 122 6.73 -13.00 -17.05
N SER A 123 7.27 -11.79 -17.10
CA SER A 123 6.77 -10.76 -18.02
C SER A 123 6.90 -11.18 -19.47
N SER A 124 8.04 -11.80 -19.83
CA SER A 124 8.24 -12.35 -21.18
C SER A 124 7.45 -13.64 -21.44
N GLU A 125 7.39 -14.56 -20.47
CA GLU A 125 6.71 -15.87 -20.60
C GLU A 125 5.20 -15.72 -20.75
N TYR A 126 4.61 -14.81 -19.98
CA TYR A 126 3.18 -14.59 -19.91
C TYR A 126 2.74 -13.30 -20.61
N ASN A 127 3.63 -12.58 -21.31
CA ASN A 127 3.32 -11.31 -21.99
C ASN A 127 2.51 -10.37 -21.08
N LEU A 128 3.06 -10.07 -19.91
CA LEU A 128 2.40 -9.29 -18.87
C LEU A 128 2.56 -7.80 -19.14
N ASP A 129 1.51 -7.02 -18.85
CA ASP A 129 1.59 -5.56 -18.80
C ASP A 129 2.30 -5.07 -17.53
N LEU A 130 2.22 -5.84 -16.44
CA LEU A 130 3.01 -5.66 -15.23
C LEU A 130 2.99 -6.92 -14.36
N VAL A 131 3.96 -7.00 -13.44
CA VAL A 131 3.93 -7.87 -12.26
C VAL A 131 3.61 -7.00 -11.05
N PHE A 132 2.62 -7.41 -10.27
CA PHE A 132 2.25 -6.82 -8.98
C PHE A 132 2.51 -7.80 -7.85
N SER A 133 3.00 -7.27 -6.74
CA SER A 133 3.24 -7.98 -5.49
C SER A 133 3.17 -6.98 -4.34
N THR A 134 3.30 -7.48 -3.12
CA THR A 134 3.55 -6.64 -1.94
C THR A 134 4.69 -7.19 -1.11
N ASP A 135 5.02 -6.52 -0.01
CA ASP A 135 5.75 -7.15 1.09
C ASP A 135 4.85 -8.12 1.89
N GLY A 136 5.36 -8.63 3.01
CA GLY A 136 4.72 -9.69 3.77
C GLY A 136 3.33 -9.34 4.31
N ASP A 137 3.13 -8.14 4.86
CA ASP A 137 1.83 -7.73 5.41
C ASP A 137 0.99 -6.85 4.49
N GLY A 138 1.50 -6.52 3.30
CA GLY A 138 0.72 -5.90 2.23
C GLY A 138 0.67 -4.38 2.28
N ASP A 139 1.53 -3.72 3.08
CA ASP A 139 1.56 -2.26 3.20
C ASP A 139 2.49 -1.59 2.17
N ARG A 140 3.37 -2.35 1.53
CA ARG A 140 4.28 -1.87 0.49
C ARG A 140 4.00 -2.53 -0.85
N PRO A 141 3.85 -1.76 -1.93
CA PRO A 141 3.76 -2.30 -3.28
C PRO A 141 5.12 -2.72 -3.81
N LEU A 142 5.13 -3.74 -4.66
CA LEU A 142 6.22 -4.08 -5.54
C LEU A 142 5.63 -4.26 -6.95
N VAL A 143 5.98 -3.36 -7.86
CA VAL A 143 5.37 -3.26 -9.19
C VAL A 143 6.45 -3.19 -10.25
N SER A 144 6.34 -4.00 -11.30
CA SER A 144 7.25 -3.96 -12.44
C SER A 144 6.67 -3.16 -13.62
N ASP A 145 7.54 -2.79 -14.55
CA ASP A 145 7.13 -2.47 -15.93
C ASP A 145 6.78 -3.75 -16.72
N GLU A 146 6.40 -3.58 -17.99
CA GLU A 146 6.04 -4.67 -18.92
C GLU A 146 7.23 -5.59 -19.29
N ASN A 147 8.45 -5.15 -18.99
CA ASN A 147 9.67 -5.92 -19.22
C ASN A 147 10.13 -6.64 -17.93
N GLY A 148 9.38 -6.50 -16.83
CA GLY A 148 9.69 -7.11 -15.54
C GLY A 148 10.73 -6.34 -14.72
N ASN A 149 11.05 -5.08 -15.06
CA ASN A 149 11.92 -4.25 -14.24
C ASN A 149 11.13 -3.65 -13.08
N TRP A 150 11.53 -3.96 -11.85
CA TRP A 150 10.91 -3.41 -10.66
C TRP A 150 11.09 -1.89 -10.56
N LEU A 151 9.98 -1.19 -10.38
CA LEU A 151 9.97 0.24 -10.10
C LEU A 151 10.36 0.48 -8.64
N ARG A 152 11.17 1.53 -8.42
CA ARG A 152 11.41 2.01 -7.05
C ARG A 152 10.13 2.56 -6.45
N GLY A 153 9.90 2.30 -5.16
CA GLY A 153 8.70 2.71 -4.46
C GLY A 153 8.48 4.24 -4.44
N ASP A 154 9.55 5.03 -4.32
CA ASP A 154 9.45 6.50 -4.38
C ASP A 154 9.06 7.05 -5.76
N ILE A 155 9.45 6.37 -6.84
CA ILE A 155 9.00 6.71 -8.20
C ILE A 155 7.53 6.32 -8.38
N LEU A 156 7.14 5.15 -7.90
CA LEU A 156 5.74 4.71 -7.94
C LEU A 156 4.84 5.65 -7.14
N GLY A 157 5.26 6.07 -5.94
CA GLY A 157 4.55 7.04 -5.12
C GLY A 157 4.41 8.41 -5.79
N LEU A 158 5.46 8.89 -6.46
CA LEU A 158 5.43 10.11 -7.27
C LEU A 158 4.37 10.04 -8.37
N LEU A 159 4.36 8.96 -9.16
CA LEU A 159 3.41 8.75 -10.25
C LEU A 159 1.97 8.64 -9.73
N CYS A 160 1.76 7.94 -8.62
CA CYS A 160 0.47 7.85 -7.96
C CYS A 160 -0.04 9.24 -7.52
N ALA A 161 0.81 10.03 -6.86
CA ALA A 161 0.44 11.37 -6.40
C ALA A 161 0.12 12.33 -7.56
N GLU A 162 0.87 12.23 -8.66
CA GLU A 162 0.58 12.99 -9.88
C GLU A 162 -0.78 12.59 -10.48
N ALA A 163 -1.03 11.29 -10.65
CA ALA A 163 -2.27 10.79 -11.23
C ALA A 163 -3.51 11.13 -10.37
N LEU A 164 -3.34 11.21 -9.04
CA LEU A 164 -4.38 11.65 -8.11
C LEU A 164 -4.54 13.18 -8.02
N ASN A 165 -3.73 13.96 -8.73
CA ASN A 165 -3.71 15.43 -8.64
C ASN A 165 -3.53 15.92 -7.19
N ILE A 166 -2.59 15.32 -6.46
CA ILE A 166 -2.25 15.75 -5.11
C ILE A 166 -1.59 17.14 -5.18
N GLU A 167 -2.01 18.07 -4.32
CA GLU A 167 -1.45 19.42 -4.27
C GLU A 167 -0.19 19.49 -3.38
N ALA A 168 -0.20 18.80 -2.24
CA ALA A 168 0.90 18.82 -1.30
C ALA A 168 1.28 17.43 -0.79
N LEU A 169 2.59 17.20 -0.69
CA LEU A 169 3.16 15.94 -0.23
C LEU A 169 3.90 16.10 1.10
N ALA A 170 3.81 15.10 1.96
CA ALA A 170 4.76 14.86 3.05
C ALA A 170 5.51 13.56 2.75
N VAL A 171 6.84 13.63 2.61
CA VAL A 171 7.66 12.46 2.25
C VAL A 171 8.95 12.44 3.05
N PRO A 172 9.48 11.26 3.44
CA PRO A 172 10.75 11.21 4.14
C PRO A 172 11.91 11.80 3.33
N ILE A 173 12.96 12.24 4.04
CA ILE A 173 14.23 12.67 3.46
C ILE A 173 14.90 11.63 2.56
N SER A 174 14.55 10.35 2.66
CA SER A 174 15.09 9.26 1.84
C SER A 174 14.46 9.14 0.45
N THR A 175 13.31 9.79 0.20
CA THR A 175 12.66 9.73 -1.12
C THR A 175 13.42 10.57 -2.16
N ASN A 176 13.41 10.15 -3.42
CA ASN A 176 14.15 10.80 -4.50
C ASN A 176 13.86 12.32 -4.63
N THR A 177 14.83 13.11 -5.11
CA THR A 177 14.69 14.56 -5.34
C THR A 177 13.83 14.91 -6.56
N ALA A 178 13.48 13.91 -7.39
CA ALA A 178 12.52 14.06 -8.48
C ALA A 178 11.15 14.58 -8.00
N VAL A 179 10.78 14.32 -6.74
CA VAL A 179 9.51 14.79 -6.17
C VAL A 179 9.40 16.31 -6.28
N GLU A 180 10.42 17.06 -5.89
CA GLU A 180 10.46 18.53 -6.04
C GLU A 180 10.80 18.97 -7.46
N LEU A 181 11.77 18.29 -8.10
CA LEU A 181 12.26 18.67 -9.44
C LEU A 181 11.22 18.45 -10.54
N SER A 182 10.20 17.63 -10.30
CA SER A 182 9.07 17.44 -11.22
C SER A 182 8.21 18.69 -11.39
N HIS A 183 8.22 19.60 -10.40
CA HIS A 183 7.35 20.77 -10.33
C HIS A 183 5.85 20.47 -10.44
N LYS A 184 5.42 19.25 -10.11
CA LYS A 184 4.01 18.81 -10.18
C LYS A 184 3.20 19.20 -8.95
N PHE A 185 3.86 19.40 -7.81
CA PHE A 185 3.21 19.67 -6.52
C PHE A 185 3.38 21.13 -6.12
N LYS A 186 2.37 21.68 -5.45
CA LYS A 186 2.41 23.04 -4.89
C LYS A 186 3.35 23.11 -3.68
N HIS A 187 3.50 22.01 -2.94
CA HIS A 187 4.37 21.92 -1.78
C HIS A 187 4.86 20.48 -1.55
N VAL A 188 6.09 20.36 -1.09
CA VAL A 188 6.69 19.09 -0.65
C VAL A 188 7.34 19.33 0.70
N GLU A 189 6.85 18.63 1.72
CA GLU A 189 7.38 18.65 3.08
C GLU A 189 8.28 17.43 3.30
N ARG A 190 9.50 17.66 3.79
CA ARG A 190 10.46 16.58 4.08
C ARG A 190 10.39 16.18 5.55
N THR A 191 10.15 14.90 5.80
CA THR A 191 10.00 14.36 7.16
C THR A 191 11.14 13.43 7.55
N LYS A 192 11.20 13.05 8.83
CA LYS A 192 11.96 11.86 9.25
C LYS A 192 11.34 10.60 8.63
N ILE A 193 12.13 9.53 8.54
CA ILE A 193 11.69 8.22 8.05
C ILE A 193 10.70 7.59 9.04
N GLY A 194 9.60 7.03 8.52
CA GLY A 194 8.54 6.37 9.28
C GLY A 194 7.18 7.06 9.10
N SER A 195 6.13 6.26 8.90
CA SER A 195 4.75 6.72 8.71
C SER A 195 4.23 7.71 9.76
N PRO A 196 4.54 7.62 11.08
CA PRO A 196 4.02 8.58 12.04
C PRO A 196 4.50 10.02 11.79
N TYR A 197 5.70 10.20 11.23
CA TYR A 197 6.22 11.54 10.90
C TYR A 197 5.55 12.10 9.65
N VAL A 198 5.27 11.25 8.65
CA VAL A 198 4.54 11.62 7.44
C VAL A 198 3.10 12.03 7.78
N ILE A 199 2.41 11.20 8.57
CA ILE A 199 1.02 11.42 8.97
C ILE A 199 0.86 12.70 9.80
N ALA A 200 1.84 12.99 10.68
CA ALA A 200 1.81 14.20 11.51
C ALA A 200 1.73 15.50 10.68
N GLU A 201 2.34 15.52 9.49
CA GLU A 201 2.32 16.70 8.62
C GLU A 201 0.98 16.91 7.91
N PHE A 202 0.15 15.87 7.76
CA PHE A 202 -1.12 15.98 7.03
C PHE A 202 -2.06 17.03 7.65
N VAL A 203 -2.07 17.14 8.98
CA VAL A 203 -2.89 18.14 9.70
C VAL A 203 -2.47 19.57 9.35
N THR A 204 -1.18 19.82 9.16
CA THR A 204 -0.65 21.14 8.81
C THR A 204 -0.89 21.44 7.34
N LEU A 205 -0.63 20.48 6.46
CA LEU A 205 -0.79 20.64 5.01
C LEU A 205 -2.27 20.82 4.62
N ALA A 206 -3.19 20.06 5.23
CA ALA A 206 -4.62 20.12 4.92
C ALA A 206 -5.27 21.48 5.27
N LYS A 207 -4.60 22.35 6.05
CA LYS A 207 -5.06 23.73 6.30
C LYS A 207 -4.82 24.67 5.12
N LYS A 208 -3.92 24.29 4.21
CA LYS A 208 -3.43 25.15 3.10
C LYS A 208 -3.74 24.57 1.72
N TYR A 209 -3.86 23.25 1.62
CA TYR A 209 -4.00 22.52 0.37
C TYR A 209 -5.23 21.61 0.43
N SER A 210 -5.88 21.44 -0.71
CA SER A 210 -7.12 20.68 -0.84
C SER A 210 -6.90 19.17 -0.86
N SER A 211 -5.79 18.72 -1.46
CA SER A 211 -5.40 17.32 -1.53
C SER A 211 -3.99 17.13 -0.95
N VAL A 212 -3.89 16.22 0.02
CA VAL A 212 -2.65 15.89 0.71
C VAL A 212 -2.42 14.39 0.64
N ALA A 213 -1.19 13.99 0.40
CA ALA A 213 -0.76 12.61 0.51
C ALA A 213 0.69 12.53 1.01
N GLY A 214 1.16 11.32 1.23
CA GLY A 214 2.55 11.02 1.50
C GLY A 214 2.91 9.63 0.99
N PHE A 215 4.19 9.36 0.89
CA PHE A 215 4.69 8.03 0.56
C PHE A 215 6.15 7.92 1.02
N GLU A 216 6.64 6.69 1.12
CA GLU A 216 8.02 6.40 1.49
C GLU A 216 8.77 5.70 0.35
N ALA A 217 10.10 5.59 0.47
CA ALA A 217 10.93 4.92 -0.53
C ALA A 217 10.58 3.43 -0.71
N ASN A 218 10.00 2.82 0.32
CA ASN A 218 9.44 1.47 0.30
C ASN A 218 8.16 1.33 -0.56
N GLY A 219 7.60 2.44 -1.07
CA GLY A 219 6.46 2.47 -1.98
C GLY A 219 5.09 2.58 -1.29
N GLY A 220 5.01 2.37 0.02
CA GLY A 220 3.76 2.50 0.76
C GLY A 220 3.20 3.91 0.63
N PHE A 221 1.98 4.03 0.11
CA PHE A 221 1.32 5.30 -0.16
C PHE A 221 0.29 5.63 0.92
N LEU A 222 0.24 6.87 1.39
CA LEU A 222 -0.64 7.34 2.45
C LEU A 222 -1.54 8.45 1.91
N LEU A 223 -2.83 8.17 1.75
CA LEU A 223 -3.79 9.16 1.28
C LEU A 223 -4.29 10.01 2.46
N GLY A 224 -3.92 11.29 2.50
CA GLY A 224 -4.22 12.21 3.60
C GLY A 224 -5.58 12.92 3.48
N SER A 225 -6.06 13.14 2.26
CA SER A 225 -7.36 13.79 1.97
C SER A 225 -8.31 12.85 1.22
N ASP A 226 -9.61 13.07 1.37
CA ASP A 226 -10.59 12.52 0.43
C ASP A 226 -10.30 13.11 -0.97
N VAL A 227 -10.33 12.27 -2.00
CA VAL A 227 -10.11 12.68 -3.39
C VAL A 227 -11.23 12.14 -4.28
N GLN A 228 -11.39 12.74 -5.47
CA GLN A 228 -12.32 12.27 -6.48
C GLN A 228 -11.56 11.57 -7.59
N LEU A 229 -11.99 10.36 -7.95
CA LEU A 229 -11.48 9.59 -9.08
C LEU A 229 -12.68 9.11 -9.90
N ASN A 230 -12.73 9.45 -11.19
CA ASN A 230 -13.85 9.11 -12.09
C ASN A 230 -15.24 9.50 -11.54
N GLY A 231 -15.33 10.63 -10.84
CA GLY A 231 -16.58 11.08 -10.21
C GLY A 231 -16.93 10.34 -8.91
N GLN A 232 -16.21 9.28 -8.57
CA GLN A 232 -16.36 8.51 -7.33
C GLN A 232 -15.44 9.07 -6.23
N SER A 233 -15.87 8.94 -4.98
CA SER A 233 -15.12 9.43 -3.82
C SER A 233 -14.20 8.34 -3.28
N LEU A 234 -12.90 8.61 -3.25
CA LEU A 234 -11.91 7.80 -2.55
C LEU A 234 -11.60 8.45 -1.21
N LYS A 235 -12.10 7.83 -0.13
CA LYS A 235 -11.87 8.31 1.24
C LYS A 235 -10.40 8.25 1.62
N ARG A 236 -9.92 9.22 2.40
CA ARG A 236 -8.56 9.19 2.98
C ARG A 236 -8.31 7.88 3.72
N LEU A 237 -7.07 7.41 3.64
CA LEU A 237 -6.56 6.25 4.36
C LEU A 237 -5.13 6.60 4.81
N PRO A 238 -4.97 7.25 5.98
CA PRO A 238 -3.69 7.77 6.45
C PRO A 238 -2.84 6.65 7.07
N THR A 239 -2.59 5.60 6.31
CA THR A 239 -1.65 4.52 6.55
C THR A 239 -1.14 4.01 5.20
N ARG A 240 -0.06 3.22 5.19
CA ARG A 240 0.55 2.77 3.94
C ARG A 240 -0.36 1.78 3.22
N ASP A 241 -0.51 2.01 1.92
CA ASP A 241 -1.31 1.23 1.00
C ASP A 241 -0.49 0.83 -0.23
N ALA A 242 -0.62 -0.42 -0.65
CA ALA A 242 0.05 -0.99 -1.80
C ALA A 242 -0.83 -1.02 -3.07
N ILE A 243 -2.16 -1.08 -2.93
CA ILE A 243 -3.04 -1.23 -4.09
C ILE A 243 -3.26 0.10 -4.81
N LEU A 244 -3.51 1.19 -4.06
CA LEU A 244 -3.69 2.52 -4.65
C LEU A 244 -2.56 2.91 -5.61
N PRO A 245 -1.26 2.84 -5.24
CA PRO A 245 -0.19 3.21 -6.16
C PRO A 245 -0.14 2.35 -7.42
N ALA A 246 -0.44 1.05 -7.34
CA ALA A 246 -0.48 0.17 -8.51
C ALA A 246 -1.64 0.49 -9.47
N ILE A 247 -2.83 0.74 -8.93
CA ILE A 247 -4.00 1.16 -9.73
C ILE A 247 -3.75 2.51 -10.40
N MET A 248 -3.21 3.48 -9.66
CA MET A 248 -2.97 4.81 -10.21
C MET A 248 -1.86 4.82 -11.27
N LEU A 249 -0.86 3.93 -11.16
CA LEU A 249 0.11 3.73 -12.23
C LEU A 249 -0.58 3.27 -13.52
N LEU A 250 -1.46 2.27 -13.44
CA LEU A 250 -2.22 1.77 -14.59
C LEU A 250 -3.14 2.87 -15.18
N VAL A 251 -3.74 3.71 -14.33
CA VAL A 251 -4.57 4.85 -14.78
C VAL A 251 -3.73 5.89 -15.52
N ALA A 252 -2.47 6.09 -15.11
CA ALA A 252 -1.61 7.09 -15.73
C ALA A 252 -1.13 6.69 -17.15
N VAL A 253 -1.13 5.39 -17.47
CA VAL A 253 -0.64 4.87 -18.76
C VAL A 253 -1.74 4.48 -19.75
N GLY A 254 -3.00 4.39 -19.29
CA GLY A 254 -4.18 4.06 -20.10
C GLY A 254 -4.94 5.29 -20.58
#